data_AF-A0A3N4S2Y4-F1
#
_entry.id   AF-A0A3N4S2Y4-F1
#
_cell.length_a   1.000
_cell.length_b   1.000
_cell.length_c   1.000
_cell.angle_alpha   90.00
_cell.angle_beta   90.00
_cell.angle_gamma   90.00
#
_symmetry.space_group_name_H-M   'P 1'
#
loop_
_entity.id
_entity.type
_entity.pdbx_description
1 polymer ?
#
loop_
_entity_poly.entity_id
_entity_poly.type
_entity_poly.pdbx_seq_one_letter_code
_entity_poly.pdbx_strand_id
1 'polypeptide(L)' 'MSTPTPDEQDPHVEAIDSTKAIQNAVRLLYAAEMVTDLALMERYEGLADSWLNVSQALA' A
#
# COMPACT_ATOMS: atom_id res chain seq x y z
N MET A 1 -2.45 30.56 -29.55
CA MET A 1 -3.01 29.29 -29.04
C MET A 1 -1.86 28.56 -28.37
N SER A 2 -1.77 28.64 -27.04
CA SER A 2 -0.68 28.00 -26.29
C SER A 2 -1.11 26.60 -25.90
N THR A 3 -0.35 25.60 -26.31
CA THR A 3 -0.51 24.20 -25.89
C THR A 3 -0.05 24.04 -24.44
N PRO A 4 -0.70 23.19 -23.61
CA PRO A 4 -0.23 22.91 -22.27
C PRO A 4 1.03 22.02 -22.31
N THR A 5 1.97 22.33 -21.44
CA THR A 5 3.27 21.65 -21.27
C THR A 5 3.08 20.30 -20.56
N PRO A 6 3.78 19.22 -20.95
CA PRO A 6 3.61 17.87 -20.38
C PRO A 6 4.40 17.66 -19.08
N ASP A 7 4.27 18.56 -18.10
CA ASP A 7 5.13 18.52 -16.91
C ASP A 7 4.43 18.92 -15.60
N GLU A 8 3.17 18.50 -15.47
CA GLU A 8 2.44 18.57 -14.20
C GLU A 8 2.41 17.16 -13.56
N GLN A 9 3.60 16.60 -13.31
CA GLN A 9 3.72 15.48 -12.36
C GLN A 9 3.50 16.06 -10.97
N ASP A 10 2.29 15.89 -10.44
CA ASP A 10 1.92 16.23 -9.07
C ASP A 10 2.90 15.54 -8.09
N PRO A 11 3.76 16.28 -7.35
CA PRO A 11 4.85 15.71 -6.57
C PRO A 11 4.37 14.94 -5.33
N HIS A 12 3.05 14.85 -5.09
CA HIS A 12 2.48 14.21 -3.92
C HIS A 12 2.10 12.72 -4.08
N VAL A 13 2.17 12.16 -5.30
CA VAL A 13 1.92 10.73 -5.49
C VAL A 13 3.23 9.97 -5.36
N GLU A 14 3.60 9.64 -4.12
CA GLU A 14 4.74 8.76 -3.87
C GLU A 14 4.53 7.44 -4.63
N ALA A 15 5.41 7.16 -5.60
CA ALA A 15 5.33 5.95 -6.38
C ALA A 15 5.41 4.73 -5.45
N ILE A 16 4.44 3.83 -5.60
CA ILE A 16 4.41 2.54 -4.91
C ILE A 16 5.26 1.57 -5.72
N ASP A 17 6.33 1.07 -5.11
CA ASP A 17 7.10 -0.04 -5.63
C ASP A 17 6.80 -1.33 -4.83
N SER A 18 7.26 -2.48 -5.34
CA SER A 18 7.04 -3.78 -4.70
C SER A 18 7.56 -3.81 -3.24
N THR A 19 8.67 -3.12 -2.95
CA THR A 19 9.25 -3.04 -1.61
C THR A 19 8.34 -2.29 -0.64
N LYS A 20 7.78 -1.14 -1.04
CA LYS A 20 6.83 -0.37 -0.22
C LYS A 20 5.54 -1.13 0.01
N ALA A 21 5.04 -1.84 -0.99
CA ALA A 21 3.87 -2.71 -0.84
C ALA A 21 4.12 -3.81 0.22
N ILE A 22 5.29 -4.46 0.19
CA ILE A 22 5.68 -5.44 1.23
C ILE A 22 5.77 -4.77 2.62
N GLN A 23 6.38 -3.58 2.71
CA GLN A 23 6.50 -2.87 3.99
C GLN A 23 5.14 -2.52 4.60
N ASN A 24 4.16 -2.13 3.77
CA ASN A 24 2.80 -1.87 4.23
C ASN A 24 2.12 -3.15 4.73
N ALA A 25 2.28 -4.28 4.04
CA ALA A 25 1.78 -5.58 4.51
C ALA A 25 2.38 -5.95 5.87
N VAL A 26 3.70 -5.82 6.05
CA VAL A 26 4.39 -6.10 7.31
C VAL A 26 3.87 -5.23 8.46
N ARG A 27 3.65 -3.93 8.23
CA ARG A 27 3.10 -3.02 9.26
C ARG A 27 1.70 -3.43 9.71
N LEU A 28 0.86 -3.88 8.78
CA LEU A 28 -0.50 -4.33 9.07
C LEU A 28 -0.50 -5.63 9.84
N LEU A 29 0.35 -6.60 9.47
CA LEU A 29 0.48 -7.86 10.21
C LEU A 29 0.99 -7.63 11.64
N TYR A 30 1.99 -6.75 11.81
CA TYR A 30 2.45 -6.37 13.15
C TYR A 30 1.35 -5.68 13.98
N ALA A 31 0.52 -4.84 13.35
CA ALA A 31 -0.62 -4.25 14.03
C ALA A 31 -1.67 -5.31 14.41
N ALA A 32 -1.93 -6.30 13.55
CA ALA A 32 -2.86 -7.39 13.82
C ALA A 32 -2.44 -8.20 15.06
N GLU A 33 -1.14 -8.49 15.23
CA GLU A 33 -0.61 -9.19 16.41
C GLU A 33 -0.91 -8.49 17.74
N MET A 34 -1.06 -7.16 17.73
CA MET A 34 -1.33 -6.36 18.93
C MET A 34 -2.84 -6.18 19.21
N VAL A 35 -3.71 -6.59 18.31
CA VAL A 35 -5.16 -6.38 18.40
C VAL A 35 -5.83 -7.57 19.07
N THR A 36 -6.67 -7.31 20.07
CA THR A 36 -7.48 -8.33 20.75
C THR A 36 -8.90 -8.43 20.20
N ASP A 37 -9.34 -7.43 19.41
CA ASP A 37 -10.60 -7.46 18.68
C ASP A 37 -10.44 -8.31 17.41
N LEU A 38 -11.07 -9.50 17.41
CA LEU A 38 -10.96 -10.45 16.31
C LEU A 38 -11.35 -9.85 14.95
N ALA A 39 -12.44 -9.07 14.90
CA ALA A 39 -12.92 -8.51 13.64
C ALA A 39 -11.97 -7.44 13.10
N LEU A 40 -11.28 -6.70 13.97
CA LEU A 40 -10.26 -5.74 13.57
C LEU A 40 -8.96 -6.44 13.13
N MET A 41 -8.56 -7.51 13.82
CA MET A 41 -7.41 -8.34 13.45
C MET A 41 -7.57 -8.91 12.03
N GLU A 42 -8.71 -9.55 11.75
CA GLU A 42 -9.02 -10.12 10.42
C GLU A 42 -9.02 -9.06 9.31
N ARG A 43 -9.46 -7.83 9.62
CA ARG A 43 -9.40 -6.72 8.67
C ARG A 43 -7.97 -6.31 8.35
N TYR A 44 -7.08 -6.27 9.35
CA TYR A 44 -5.67 -5.96 9.11
C TYR A 44 -4.98 -7.06 8.31
N GLU A 45 -5.27 -8.33 8.58
CA GLU A 45 -4.78 -9.46 7.79
C GLU A 45 -5.24 -9.37 6.32
N GLY A 46 -6.55 -9.16 6.09
CA GLY A 46 -7.07 -9.01 4.72
C GLY A 46 -6.50 -7.81 3.96
N LEU A 47 -6.21 -6.70 4.67
CA LEU A 47 -5.51 -5.57 4.07
C LEU A 47 -4.05 -5.91 3.76
N ALA A 48 -3.37 -6.66 4.62
CA ALA A 48 -2.00 -7.10 4.37
C ALA A 48 -1.91 -8.02 3.13
N ASP A 49 -2.86 -8.96 2.99
CA ASP A 49 -2.97 -9.82 1.80
C ASP A 49 -3.16 -9.00 0.52
N SER A 50 -3.99 -7.95 0.57
CA SER A 50 -4.17 -7.03 -0.56
C SER A 50 -2.85 -6.36 -0.96
N TRP A 51 -2.04 -5.92 0.01
CA TRP A 51 -0.73 -5.33 -0.26
C TRP A 51 0.28 -6.35 -0.82
N LEU A 52 0.21 -7.61 -0.40
CA LEU A 52 1.04 -8.68 -0.98
C LEU A 52 0.64 -8.99 -2.43
N ASN A 53 -0.65 -8.93 -2.76
CA ASN A 53 -1.10 -9.06 -4.16
C ASN A 53 -0.58 -7.91 -5.02
N VAL A 54 -0.60 -6.68 -4.48
CA VAL A 54 -0.01 -5.50 -5.16
C VAL A 54 1.50 -5.68 -5.33
N SER A 55 2.22 -6.15 -4.33
CA SER A 55 3.68 -6.32 -4.44
C SER A 55 4.07 -7.35 -5.49
N GLN A 56 3.29 -8.44 -5.62
CA GLN A 56 3.46 -9.44 -6.67
C GLN A 56 3.17 -8.88 -8.07
N ALA A 57 2.17 -8.00 -8.20
CA ALA A 57 1.86 -7.35 -9.47
C ALA A 57 2.92 -6.32 -9.91
N LEU A 58 3.74 -5.84 -8.98
CA LEU A 58 4.81 -4.85 -9.21
C LEU A 58 6.21 -5.47 -9.35
N ALA A 59 6.37 -6.78 -9.12
CA ALA A 59 7.64 -7.51 -9.17
C ALA A 59 7.90 -8.09 -10.58
#